data_AF-A0A2V2CT19-F1
#
_entry.id   AF-A0A2V2CT19-F1
#
_cell.length_a   1.000
_cell.length_b   1.000
_cell.length_c   1.000
_cell.angle_alpha   90.00
_cell.angle_beta   90.00
_cell.angle_gamma   90.00
#
_symmetry.space_group_name_H-M   'P 1'
#
loop_
_entity.id
_entity.type
_entity.pdbx_description
1 polymer ?
#
loop_
_entity_poly.entity_id
_entity_poly.type
_entity_poly.pdbx_seq_one_letter_code
_entity_poly.pdbx_strand_id
1 'polypeptide(L)'
;MRPEEDKDIKVFHPSNEKKEQAEESTDLSQDILHAVQELDAQRSNGNLRRARKLGRSLAQFTPENAAKLGGIDIKAKGGVDPQELPSNVLYQARVLMLFTAQLTLHRLLPPVISNEAVNAMYDDLSEGFYDNVMEGASFSIYYLAVRKAFNISANIGKGFAMLCGDEDSDEYAKIGTLVYNLSDEYVTRRVNEAGFKKLS
;
A
#
# COMPACT_ATOMS: atom_id res chain seq x y z
N MET A 1 41.16 -53.71 -18.82
CA MET A 1 41.22 -52.56 -17.90
C MET A 1 41.69 -51.35 -18.70
N ARG A 2 40.87 -50.32 -18.81
CA ARG A 2 41.24 -49.00 -19.33
C ARG A 2 40.94 -48.00 -18.21
N PRO A 3 41.84 -47.07 -17.86
CA PRO A 3 41.52 -46.03 -16.89
C PRO A 3 40.67 -44.95 -17.56
N GLU A 4 39.65 -44.48 -16.87
CA GLU A 4 38.87 -43.30 -17.22
C GLU A 4 39.73 -42.05 -17.09
N GLU A 5 39.74 -41.20 -18.12
CA GLU A 5 40.24 -39.84 -18.01
C GLU A 5 39.06 -38.90 -17.76
N ASP A 6 38.98 -38.48 -16.50
CA ASP A 6 38.19 -37.40 -15.93
C ASP A 6 38.53 -36.06 -16.61
N LYS A 7 37.64 -35.58 -17.49
CA LYS A 7 37.73 -34.24 -18.10
C LYS A 7 36.35 -33.63 -18.28
N ASP A 8 35.76 -33.18 -17.17
CA ASP A 8 34.71 -32.15 -17.20
C ASP A 8 34.96 -31.08 -16.12
N ILE A 9 36.17 -30.52 -16.08
CA ILE A 9 36.42 -29.26 -15.37
C ILE A 9 35.89 -28.11 -16.25
N LYS A 10 34.77 -27.51 -15.84
CA LYS A 10 34.33 -26.23 -16.41
C LYS A 10 35.35 -25.14 -16.03
N VAL A 11 36.17 -24.75 -17.00
CA VAL A 11 37.09 -23.62 -16.88
C VAL A 11 36.27 -22.33 -16.86
N PHE A 12 36.23 -21.65 -15.72
CA PHE A 12 35.70 -20.29 -15.62
C PHE A 12 36.60 -19.34 -16.43
N HIS A 13 36.00 -18.63 -17.39
CA HIS A 13 36.67 -17.60 -18.17
C HIS A 13 36.41 -16.21 -17.52
N PRO A 14 37.40 -15.60 -16.82
CA PRO A 14 37.25 -14.33 -16.10
C PRO A 14 37.05 -13.10 -17.02
N SER A 15 37.04 -13.29 -18.34
CA SER A 15 36.82 -12.22 -19.32
C SER A 15 35.35 -11.83 -19.49
N ASN A 16 34.41 -12.73 -19.19
CA ASN A 16 32.98 -12.42 -19.28
C ASN A 16 32.48 -11.68 -18.04
N GLU A 17 32.98 -12.03 -16.83
CA GLU A 17 32.61 -11.36 -15.58
C GLU A 17 32.92 -9.86 -15.59
N LYS A 18 34.05 -9.44 -16.19
CA LYS A 18 34.40 -8.01 -16.27
C LYS A 18 33.52 -7.22 -17.25
N LYS A 19 32.98 -7.88 -18.28
CA LYS A 19 32.03 -7.27 -19.21
C LYS A 19 30.63 -7.22 -18.60
N GLU A 20 30.18 -8.32 -17.98
CA GLU A 20 28.90 -8.40 -17.28
C GLU A 20 28.84 -7.40 -16.11
N GLN A 21 29.89 -7.29 -15.29
CA GLN A 21 29.98 -6.27 -14.22
C GLN A 21 30.06 -4.84 -14.76
N ALA A 22 30.71 -4.60 -15.90
CA ALA A 22 30.76 -3.28 -16.53
C ALA A 22 29.39 -2.89 -17.09
N GLU A 23 28.69 -3.82 -17.74
CA GLU A 23 27.35 -3.62 -18.29
C GLU A 23 26.32 -3.41 -17.16
N GLU A 24 26.34 -4.24 -16.11
CA GLU A 24 25.47 -4.14 -14.94
C GLU A 24 25.72 -2.84 -14.14
N SER A 25 26.98 -2.41 -14.00
CA SER A 25 27.31 -1.13 -13.35
C SER A 25 26.91 0.09 -14.18
N THR A 26 26.97 0.00 -15.52
CA THR A 26 26.46 1.07 -16.39
C THR A 26 24.94 1.15 -16.38
N ASP A 27 24.24 0.01 -16.34
CA ASP A 27 22.78 -0.09 -16.28
C ASP A 27 22.26 0.52 -14.96
N LEU A 28 22.85 0.11 -13.82
CA LEU A 28 22.52 0.68 -12.51
C LEU A 28 22.76 2.20 -12.44
N SER A 29 23.84 2.67 -13.07
CA SER A 29 24.14 4.11 -13.12
C SER A 29 23.11 4.89 -13.94
N GLN A 30 22.59 4.30 -15.02
CA GLN A 30 21.54 4.88 -15.85
C GLN A 30 20.19 4.89 -15.12
N ASP A 31 19.84 3.81 -14.42
CA ASP A 31 18.63 3.72 -13.60
C ASP A 31 18.60 4.78 -12.49
N ILE A 32 19.73 4.97 -11.79
CA ILE A 32 19.86 6.01 -10.76
C ILE A 32 19.67 7.40 -11.38
N LEU A 33 20.31 7.69 -12.52
CA LEU A 33 20.16 8.97 -13.20
C LEU A 33 18.71 9.21 -13.63
N HIS A 34 18.03 8.19 -14.16
CA HIS A 34 16.64 8.26 -14.56
C HIS A 34 15.73 8.53 -13.35
N ALA A 35 15.94 7.84 -12.23
CA ALA A 35 15.18 8.05 -10.99
C ALA A 35 15.36 9.48 -10.44
N VAL A 36 16.58 10.03 -10.49
CA VAL A 36 16.87 11.42 -10.08
C VAL A 36 16.15 12.42 -10.99
N GLN A 37 16.22 12.23 -12.30
CA GLN A 37 15.53 13.10 -13.27
C GLN A 37 14.01 13.07 -13.08
N GLU A 38 13.44 11.89 -12.87
CA GLU A 38 12.01 11.76 -12.56
C GLU A 38 11.66 12.52 -11.28
N LEU A 39 12.43 12.34 -10.21
CA LEU A 39 12.21 13.03 -8.94
C LEU A 39 12.25 14.55 -9.09
N ASP A 40 13.21 15.10 -9.83
CA ASP A 40 13.32 16.54 -10.09
C ASP A 40 12.17 17.06 -10.96
N ALA A 41 11.72 16.29 -11.95
CA ALA A 41 10.57 16.63 -12.76
C ALA A 41 9.26 16.66 -11.93
N GLN A 42 9.05 15.67 -11.06
CA GLN A 42 7.91 15.61 -10.15
C GLN A 42 7.95 16.72 -9.08
N ARG A 43 9.15 17.11 -8.65
CA ARG A 43 9.35 18.22 -7.71
C ARG A 43 9.01 19.55 -8.37
N SER A 44 9.57 19.82 -9.55
CA SER A 44 9.40 21.09 -10.27
C SER A 44 7.97 21.33 -10.74
N ASN A 45 7.23 20.28 -11.14
CA ASN A 45 5.83 20.40 -11.53
C ASN A 45 4.84 20.54 -10.34
N GLY A 46 5.35 20.39 -9.11
CA GLY A 46 4.61 20.52 -7.85
C GLY A 46 3.86 19.26 -7.39
N ASN A 47 4.05 18.12 -8.05
CA ASN A 47 3.37 16.88 -7.69
C ASN A 47 3.78 16.37 -6.31
N LEU A 48 5.05 16.49 -5.90
CA LEU A 48 5.46 16.09 -4.54
C LEU A 48 4.69 16.87 -3.46
N ARG A 49 4.47 18.17 -3.67
CA ARG A 49 3.67 18.99 -2.74
C ARG A 49 2.20 18.55 -2.68
N ARG A 50 1.62 18.18 -3.83
CA ARG A 50 0.25 17.63 -3.90
C ARG A 50 0.17 16.27 -3.21
N ALA A 51 1.17 15.42 -3.41
CA ALA A 51 1.28 14.09 -2.81
C ALA A 51 1.32 14.19 -1.28
N ARG A 52 2.17 15.06 -0.72
CA ARG A 52 2.18 15.35 0.72
C ARG A 52 0.82 15.80 1.23
N LYS A 53 0.20 16.79 0.58
CA LYS A 53 -1.11 17.31 1.00
C LYS A 53 -2.18 16.22 0.97
N LEU A 54 -2.15 15.35 -0.05
CA LEU A 54 -3.02 14.19 -0.14
C LEU A 54 -2.77 13.22 1.03
N GLY A 55 -1.53 12.79 1.24
CA GLY A 55 -1.13 11.88 2.32
C GLY A 55 -1.60 12.35 3.70
N ARG A 56 -1.30 13.60 4.04
CA ARG A 56 -1.76 14.23 5.29
C ARG A 56 -3.28 14.24 5.44
N SER A 57 -4.00 14.51 4.34
CA SER A 57 -5.48 14.48 4.37
C SER A 57 -6.03 13.06 4.57
N LEU A 58 -5.33 12.03 4.09
CA LEU A 58 -5.70 10.64 4.28
C LEU A 58 -5.41 10.17 5.70
N ALA A 59 -4.35 10.66 6.36
CA ALA A 59 -4.04 10.35 7.76
C ALA A 59 -5.15 10.82 8.74
N GLN A 60 -5.82 11.92 8.40
CA GLN A 60 -6.91 12.49 9.19
C GLN A 60 -8.24 11.72 9.03
N PHE A 61 -8.32 10.82 8.07
CA PHE A 61 -9.53 10.07 7.76
C PHE A 61 -9.65 8.85 8.67
N THR A 62 -10.61 8.87 9.60
CA THR A 62 -10.83 7.82 10.60
C THR A 62 -12.27 7.33 10.55
N PRO A 63 -12.58 6.12 11.05
CA PRO A 63 -13.95 5.59 11.03
C PRO A 63 -14.99 6.56 11.63
N GLU A 64 -14.61 7.31 12.65
CA GLU A 64 -15.48 8.22 13.40
C GLU A 64 -15.80 9.53 12.66
N ASN A 65 -14.94 9.95 11.73
CA ASN A 65 -15.10 11.19 10.98
C ASN A 65 -15.35 10.98 9.47
N ALA A 66 -15.25 9.75 8.98
CA ALA A 66 -15.31 9.44 7.56
C ALA A 66 -16.64 9.85 6.89
N ALA A 67 -17.76 9.77 7.62
CA ALA A 67 -19.06 10.24 7.13
C ALA A 67 -19.09 11.77 6.98
N LYS A 68 -18.49 12.51 7.93
CA LYS A 68 -18.43 13.99 7.92
C LYS A 68 -17.51 14.52 6.82
N LEU A 69 -16.48 13.76 6.45
CA LEU A 69 -15.52 14.08 5.40
C LEU A 69 -15.99 13.66 3.99
N GLY A 70 -17.28 13.31 3.85
CA GLY A 70 -17.90 12.94 2.57
C GLY A 70 -17.36 11.62 1.98
N GLY A 71 -16.91 10.70 2.84
CA GLY A 71 -16.24 9.46 2.42
C GLY A 71 -17.05 8.20 2.70
N ILE A 72 -17.10 7.78 3.97
CA ILE A 72 -17.62 6.45 4.35
C ILE A 72 -18.77 6.64 5.31
N ASP A 73 -19.99 6.40 4.82
CA ASP A 73 -21.15 6.26 5.69
C ASP A 73 -21.46 4.77 5.88
N ILE A 74 -20.72 4.14 6.81
CA ILE A 74 -20.91 2.73 7.20
C ILE A 74 -22.34 2.53 7.71
N LYS A 75 -22.91 3.52 8.39
CA LYS A 75 -24.27 3.47 8.91
C LYS A 75 -25.30 3.43 7.79
N ALA A 76 -25.20 4.33 6.81
CA ALA A 76 -26.13 4.36 5.69
C ALA A 76 -25.99 3.17 4.73
N LYS A 77 -24.77 2.65 4.53
CA LYS A 77 -24.52 1.54 3.58
C LYS A 77 -24.55 0.15 4.21
N GLY A 78 -24.25 0.03 5.51
CA GLY A 78 -24.12 -1.23 6.23
C GLY A 78 -25.15 -1.44 7.34
N GLY A 79 -25.94 -0.41 7.70
CA GLY A 79 -26.94 -0.48 8.76
C GLY A 79 -26.37 -0.50 10.18
N VAL A 80 -25.06 -0.30 10.33
CA VAL A 80 -24.34 -0.35 11.62
C VAL A 80 -23.77 1.02 11.93
N ASP A 81 -24.12 1.60 13.08
CA ASP A 81 -23.51 2.85 13.53
C ASP A 81 -22.08 2.58 14.01
N PRO A 82 -21.04 3.22 13.43
CA PRO A 82 -19.68 3.09 13.93
C PRO A 82 -19.55 3.41 15.43
N GLN A 83 -20.38 4.28 15.99
CA GLN A 83 -20.34 4.61 17.42
C GLN A 83 -20.84 3.47 18.33
N GLU A 84 -21.55 2.50 17.76
CA GLU A 84 -22.04 1.31 18.47
C GLU A 84 -21.06 0.12 18.35
N LEU A 85 -20.02 0.26 17.51
CA LEU A 85 -19.03 -0.80 17.33
C LEU A 85 -18.05 -0.87 18.51
N PRO A 86 -17.63 -2.09 18.90
CA PRO A 86 -16.57 -2.27 19.89
C PRO A 86 -15.27 -1.56 19.49
N SER A 87 -14.52 -1.06 20.47
CA SER A 87 -13.28 -0.30 20.23
C SER A 87 -12.23 -1.07 19.41
N ASN A 88 -12.15 -2.39 19.57
CA ASN A 88 -11.27 -3.23 18.75
C ASN A 88 -11.69 -3.25 17.28
N VAL A 89 -13.00 -3.27 16.99
CA VAL A 89 -13.53 -3.24 15.62
C VAL A 89 -13.25 -1.89 14.97
N LEU A 90 -13.46 -0.79 15.70
CA LEU A 90 -13.10 0.56 15.25
C LEU A 90 -11.60 0.71 14.97
N TYR A 91 -10.77 0.18 15.87
CA TYR A 91 -9.33 0.14 15.67
C TYR A 91 -8.96 -0.62 14.39
N GLN A 92 -9.48 -1.84 14.20
CA GLN A 92 -9.19 -2.61 12.98
C GLN A 92 -9.74 -1.93 11.73
N ALA A 93 -10.87 -1.20 11.81
CA ALA A 93 -11.40 -0.42 10.71
C ALA A 93 -10.42 0.68 10.31
N ARG A 94 -9.85 1.40 11.28
CA ARG A 94 -8.82 2.41 11.01
C ARG A 94 -7.56 1.80 10.40
N VAL A 95 -7.11 0.64 10.87
CA VAL A 95 -5.96 -0.08 10.28
C VAL A 95 -6.26 -0.49 8.83
N LEU A 96 -7.46 -1.00 8.56
CA LEU A 96 -7.88 -1.37 7.21
C LEU A 96 -7.99 -0.15 6.28
N MET A 97 -8.51 0.98 6.77
CA MET A 97 -8.55 2.24 6.01
C MET A 97 -7.13 2.69 5.62
N LEU A 98 -6.18 2.63 6.54
CA LEU A 98 -4.77 2.97 6.29
C LEU A 98 -4.14 2.03 5.25
N PHE A 99 -4.32 0.72 5.42
CA PHE A 99 -3.86 -0.28 4.46
C PHE A 99 -4.44 -0.02 3.06
N THR A 100 -5.75 0.24 2.99
CA THR A 100 -6.45 0.48 1.73
C THR A 100 -5.95 1.76 1.06
N ALA A 101 -5.70 2.82 1.83
CA ALA A 101 -5.12 4.05 1.32
C ALA A 101 -3.74 3.81 0.70
N GLN A 102 -2.85 3.12 1.41
CA GLN A 102 -1.54 2.75 0.87
C GLN A 102 -1.68 1.93 -0.43
N LEU A 103 -2.44 0.84 -0.40
CA LEU A 103 -2.63 -0.05 -1.55
C LEU A 103 -3.16 0.73 -2.77
N THR A 104 -4.14 1.60 -2.56
CA THR A 104 -4.77 2.40 -3.63
C THR A 104 -3.80 3.43 -4.20
N LEU A 105 -2.99 4.08 -3.36
CA LEU A 105 -1.96 5.03 -3.81
C LEU A 105 -0.92 4.33 -4.69
N HIS A 106 -0.40 3.17 -4.27
CA HIS A 106 0.55 2.39 -5.08
C HIS A 106 -0.07 1.88 -6.39
N ARG A 107 -1.37 1.60 -6.40
CA ARG A 107 -2.10 1.16 -7.60
C ARG A 107 -2.31 2.28 -8.61
N LEU A 108 -2.57 3.51 -8.15
CA LEU A 108 -3.01 4.62 -9.00
C LEU A 108 -1.92 5.62 -9.37
N LEU A 109 -0.86 5.71 -8.58
CA LEU A 109 0.16 6.76 -8.73
C LEU A 109 1.52 6.16 -9.11
N PRO A 110 2.35 6.89 -9.89
CA PRO A 110 3.74 6.52 -10.10
C PRO A 110 4.51 6.39 -8.78
N PRO A 111 5.52 5.51 -8.69
CA PRO A 111 6.23 5.20 -7.43
C PRO A 111 6.72 6.43 -6.65
N VAL A 112 7.29 7.43 -7.35
CA VAL A 112 7.77 8.66 -6.71
C VAL A 112 6.64 9.43 -6.01
N ILE A 113 5.48 9.54 -6.67
CA ILE A 113 4.32 10.26 -6.12
C ILE A 113 3.63 9.42 -5.04
N SER A 114 3.47 8.11 -5.25
CA SER A 114 2.83 7.22 -4.28
C SER A 114 3.62 7.18 -2.98
N ASN A 115 4.94 7.01 -3.05
CA ASN A 115 5.80 6.93 -1.86
C ASN A 115 5.80 8.23 -1.08
N GLU A 116 5.83 9.38 -1.77
CA GLU A 116 5.73 10.69 -1.11
C GLU A 116 4.39 10.86 -0.36
N ALA A 117 3.27 10.42 -0.97
CA ALA A 117 1.97 10.49 -0.32
C ALA A 117 1.86 9.51 0.86
N VAL A 118 2.38 8.29 0.72
CA VAL A 118 2.38 7.27 1.78
C VAL A 118 3.25 7.71 2.95
N ASN A 119 4.46 8.20 2.71
CA ASN A 119 5.33 8.71 3.77
C ASN A 119 4.66 9.87 4.52
N ALA A 120 4.12 10.85 3.79
CA ALA A 120 3.41 11.97 4.42
C ALA A 120 2.13 11.57 5.17
N MET A 121 1.52 10.43 4.80
CA MET A 121 0.39 9.86 5.52
C MET A 121 0.86 9.25 6.85
N TYR A 122 1.94 8.47 6.82
CA TYR A 122 2.54 7.87 8.02
C TYR A 122 3.10 8.90 8.99
N ASP A 123 3.76 9.94 8.48
CA ASP A 123 4.32 11.05 9.28
C ASP A 123 3.24 11.81 10.09
N ASP A 124 1.99 11.82 9.61
CA ASP A 124 0.86 12.52 10.24
C ASP A 124 0.01 11.58 11.14
N LEU A 125 0.41 10.31 11.32
CA LEU A 125 -0.23 9.42 12.30
C LEU A 125 0.22 9.74 13.73
N SER A 126 -0.65 9.48 14.71
CA SER A 126 -0.25 9.52 16.12
C SER A 126 0.75 8.41 16.42
N GLU A 127 1.82 8.72 17.16
CA GLU A 127 2.92 7.79 17.51
C GLU A 127 2.41 6.40 17.97
N GLY A 128 1.54 6.35 18.98
CA GLY A 128 1.01 5.07 19.47
C GLY A 128 0.14 4.30 18.46
N PHE A 129 -0.46 4.95 17.46
CA PHE A 129 -1.16 4.22 16.39
C PHE A 129 -0.18 3.70 15.33
N TYR A 130 0.83 4.51 14.98
CA TYR A 130 1.88 4.12 14.06
C TYR A 130 2.62 2.87 14.54
N ASP A 131 3.06 2.86 15.80
CA ASP A 131 3.81 1.73 16.38
C ASP A 131 2.99 0.44 16.33
N ASN A 132 1.73 0.52 16.76
CA ASN A 132 0.83 -0.64 16.74
C ASN A 132 0.54 -1.17 15.31
N VAL A 133 0.53 -0.30 14.29
CA VAL A 133 0.40 -0.73 12.89
C VAL A 133 1.68 -1.41 12.42
N MET A 134 2.85 -0.86 12.75
CA MET A 134 4.14 -1.38 12.29
C MET A 134 4.54 -2.69 12.97
N GLU A 135 4.16 -2.88 14.23
CA GLU A 135 4.39 -4.11 14.98
C GLU A 135 3.30 -5.18 14.72
N GLY A 136 2.16 -4.77 14.17
CA GLY A 136 0.99 -5.61 13.98
C GLY A 136 1.05 -6.54 12.76
N ALA A 137 0.39 -7.70 12.87
CA ALA A 137 0.25 -8.65 11.76
C ALA A 137 -0.82 -8.25 10.71
N SER A 138 -1.59 -7.18 10.96
CA SER A 138 -2.76 -6.83 10.15
C SER A 138 -2.44 -6.61 8.68
N PHE A 139 -1.35 -5.89 8.36
CA PHE A 139 -0.95 -5.64 6.97
C PHE A 139 -0.59 -6.94 6.24
N SER A 140 0.10 -7.86 6.91
CA SER A 140 0.44 -9.17 6.33
C SER A 140 -0.81 -9.97 5.97
N ILE A 141 -1.82 -9.98 6.83
CA ILE A 141 -3.11 -10.63 6.58
C ILE A 141 -3.79 -10.03 5.34
N TYR A 142 -3.85 -8.70 5.25
CA TYR A 142 -4.47 -8.05 4.09
C TYR A 142 -3.68 -8.24 2.79
N TYR A 143 -2.34 -8.22 2.83
CA TYR A 143 -1.54 -8.55 1.65
C TYR A 143 -1.78 -9.99 1.16
N LEU A 144 -1.96 -10.96 2.07
CA LEU A 144 -2.35 -12.33 1.69
C LEU A 144 -3.73 -12.37 1.02
N ALA A 145 -4.68 -11.57 1.51
CA ALA A 145 -6.01 -11.45 0.91
C ALA A 145 -5.95 -10.90 -0.53
N VAL A 146 -5.09 -9.90 -0.78
CA VAL A 146 -4.87 -9.33 -2.12
C VAL A 146 -4.17 -10.33 -3.06
N ARG A 147 -3.17 -11.08 -2.58
CA ARG A 147 -2.43 -12.07 -3.38
C ARG A 147 -3.29 -13.22 -3.91
N LYS A 148 -4.38 -13.57 -3.22
CA LYS A 148 -5.33 -14.60 -3.70
C LYS A 148 -6.06 -14.20 -5.00
N ALA A 149 -5.97 -12.92 -5.42
CA ALA A 149 -6.42 -12.30 -6.68
C ALA A 149 -7.94 -12.39 -7.00
N PHE A 150 -8.61 -13.48 -6.66
CA PHE A 150 -10.06 -13.63 -6.80
C PHE A 150 -10.77 -13.24 -5.49
N ASN A 151 -11.89 -12.53 -5.61
CA ASN A 151 -12.72 -12.08 -4.47
C ASN A 151 -11.93 -11.28 -3.39
N ILE A 152 -11.06 -10.36 -3.80
CA ILE A 152 -10.20 -9.58 -2.88
C ILE A 152 -11.00 -8.96 -1.74
N SER A 153 -12.10 -8.25 -2.03
CA SER A 153 -12.91 -7.61 -0.99
C SER A 153 -13.46 -8.60 0.04
N ALA A 154 -13.90 -9.79 -0.40
CA ALA A 154 -14.40 -10.82 0.51
C ALA A 154 -13.27 -11.45 1.35
N ASN A 155 -12.09 -11.65 0.75
CA ASN A 155 -10.92 -12.14 1.50
C ASN A 155 -10.45 -11.11 2.53
N ILE A 156 -10.50 -9.82 2.20
CA ILE A 156 -10.21 -8.73 3.15
C ILE A 156 -11.24 -8.72 4.27
N GLY A 157 -12.54 -8.89 3.96
CA GLY A 157 -13.58 -9.03 4.97
C GLY A 157 -13.29 -10.15 5.96
N LYS A 158 -12.92 -11.35 5.50
CA LYS A 158 -12.54 -12.46 6.39
C LYS A 158 -11.31 -12.14 7.24
N GLY A 159 -10.29 -11.53 6.65
CA GLY A 159 -9.10 -11.08 7.38
C GLY A 159 -9.43 -10.05 8.46
N PHE A 160 -10.37 -9.16 8.17
CA PHE A 160 -10.89 -8.19 9.13
C PHE A 160 -11.61 -8.86 10.30
N ALA A 161 -12.50 -9.83 10.03
CA ALA A 161 -13.21 -10.57 11.07
C ALA A 161 -12.25 -11.30 12.02
N MET A 162 -11.26 -11.99 11.45
CA MET A 162 -10.15 -12.62 12.20
C MET A 162 -9.40 -11.61 13.09
N LEU A 163 -9.06 -10.44 12.54
CA LEU A 163 -8.36 -9.38 13.28
C LEU A 163 -9.21 -8.71 14.38
N CYS A 164 -10.53 -8.75 14.24
CA CYS A 164 -11.48 -8.35 15.28
C CYS A 164 -11.62 -9.41 16.39
N GLY A 165 -11.03 -10.61 16.22
CA GLY A 165 -11.06 -11.69 17.19
C GLY A 165 -12.18 -12.71 16.98
N ASP A 166 -12.91 -12.63 15.86
CA ASP A 166 -14.01 -13.54 15.53
C ASP A 166 -13.98 -13.86 14.02
N GLU A 167 -13.20 -14.88 13.66
CA GLU A 167 -12.94 -15.26 12.26
C GLU A 167 -14.19 -15.77 11.53
N ASP A 168 -15.15 -16.35 12.26
CA ASP A 168 -16.39 -16.91 11.72
C ASP A 168 -17.55 -15.89 11.68
N SER A 169 -17.31 -14.65 12.12
CA SER A 169 -18.32 -13.59 12.09
C SER A 169 -18.60 -13.09 10.68
N ASP A 170 -19.73 -13.53 10.12
CA ASP A 170 -20.29 -12.98 8.88
C ASP A 170 -20.55 -11.47 8.97
N GLU A 171 -20.87 -10.96 10.16
CA GLU A 171 -21.12 -9.55 10.40
C GLU A 171 -19.84 -8.73 10.26
N TYR A 172 -18.76 -9.13 10.96
CA TYR A 172 -17.48 -8.45 10.84
C TYR A 172 -16.88 -8.60 9.44
N ALA A 173 -17.08 -9.74 8.78
CA ALA A 173 -16.65 -9.92 7.41
C ALA A 173 -17.34 -8.93 6.45
N LYS A 174 -18.64 -8.69 6.63
CA LYS A 174 -19.39 -7.68 5.86
C LYS A 174 -18.90 -6.25 6.16
N ILE A 175 -18.66 -5.92 7.42
CA ILE A 175 -18.13 -4.61 7.82
C ILE A 175 -16.75 -4.38 7.20
N GLY A 176 -15.82 -5.32 7.31
CA GLY A 176 -14.49 -5.22 6.72
C GLY A 176 -14.55 -5.06 5.19
N THR A 177 -15.42 -5.82 4.53
CA THR A 177 -15.66 -5.68 3.08
C THR A 177 -16.14 -4.27 2.72
N LEU A 178 -17.07 -3.73 3.50
CA LEU A 178 -17.63 -2.40 3.30
C LEU A 178 -16.57 -1.31 3.52
N VAL A 179 -15.83 -1.38 4.64
CA VAL A 179 -14.75 -0.43 4.97
C VAL A 179 -13.72 -0.41 3.84
N TYR A 180 -13.28 -1.58 3.35
CA TYR A 180 -12.34 -1.67 2.25
C TYR A 180 -12.85 -0.97 0.99
N ASN A 181 -14.04 -1.34 0.51
CA ASN A 181 -14.57 -0.81 -0.74
C ASN A 181 -14.79 0.71 -0.69
N LEU A 182 -15.34 1.22 0.43
CA LEU A 182 -15.58 2.65 0.58
C LEU A 182 -14.29 3.44 0.78
N SER A 183 -13.27 2.85 1.41
CA SER A 183 -11.95 3.47 1.52
C SER A 183 -11.26 3.56 0.15
N ASP A 184 -11.31 2.49 -0.66
CA ASP A 184 -10.74 2.50 -2.02
C ASP A 184 -11.45 3.54 -2.90
N GLU A 185 -12.78 3.63 -2.85
CA GLU A 185 -13.58 4.63 -3.55
C GLU A 185 -13.19 6.06 -3.13
N TYR A 186 -13.10 6.29 -1.82
CA TYR A 186 -12.70 7.58 -1.24
C TYR A 186 -11.30 7.98 -1.70
N VAL A 187 -10.30 7.11 -1.54
CA VAL A 187 -8.91 7.40 -1.88
C VAL A 187 -8.78 7.64 -3.38
N THR A 188 -9.45 6.83 -4.21
CA THR A 188 -9.49 7.02 -5.67
C THR A 188 -10.03 8.40 -6.04
N ARG A 189 -11.14 8.82 -5.43
CA ARG A 189 -11.70 10.16 -5.66
C ARG A 189 -10.74 11.26 -5.21
N ARG A 190 -10.11 11.12 -4.05
CA ARG A 190 -9.14 12.08 -3.51
C ARG A 190 -7.89 12.22 -4.39
N VAL A 191 -7.42 11.12 -5.00
CA VAL A 191 -6.34 11.11 -6.00
C VAL A 191 -6.74 11.91 -7.24
N ASN A 192 -7.96 11.70 -7.76
CA ASN A 192 -8.45 12.43 -8.94
C ASN A 192 -8.59 13.94 -8.67
N GLU A 193 -9.05 14.31 -7.48
CA GLU A 193 -9.17 15.70 -7.04
C GLU A 193 -7.80 16.37 -6.74
N ALA A 194 -6.73 15.60 -6.53
CA ALA A 194 -5.42 16.14 -6.18
C ALA A 194 -4.76 16.89 -7.35
N GLY A 195 -5.20 16.66 -8.59
CA GLY A 195 -4.75 17.40 -9.76
C GLY A 195 -3.28 17.17 -10.12
N PHE A 196 -2.82 15.91 -10.05
CA PHE A 196 -1.47 15.54 -10.44
C PHE A 196 -1.23 15.81 -11.93
N LYS A 197 -0.08 16.39 -12.24
CA LYS A 197 0.34 16.67 -13.63
C LYS A 197 1.05 15.45 -14.21
N LYS A 198 0.76 15.11 -15.46
CA LYS A 198 1.55 14.11 -16.20
C LYS A 198 2.93 14.67 -16.50
N LEU A 199 3.95 13.81 -16.46
CA LEU A 199 5.25 14.13 -17.06
C LEU A 199 5.06 14.11 -18.57
N SER A 200 5.42 15.21 -19.23
CA SER A 200 5.41 15.37 -20.69
C SER A 200 6.69 14.85 -21.30
#